data_AF-A0A9W9F6Z4-F1
#
_entry.id   AF-A0A9W9F6Z4-F1
#
_cell.length_a   1.000
_cell.length_b   1.000
_cell.length_c   1.000
_cell.angle_alpha   90.00
_cell.angle_beta   90.00
_cell.angle_gamma   90.00
#
_symmetry.space_group_name_H-M   'P 1'
#
loop_
_entity.id
_entity.type
_entity.pdbx_description
1 polymer ?
#
loop_
_entity_poly.entity_id
_entity_poly.type
_entity_poly.pdbx_seq_one_letter_code
_entity_poly.pdbx_strand_id
1 'polypeptide(L)'
;MILAQCTLLLVVNLMFTGFKDNVVNLQAQRAWLATLMRRFVISSTNKDTLLSMEMKSVQPNDQWRSWIRSESGRRLAYCFAGVDPSFTATDYEQMLPSHDTLWQSRSEGEWKSLSHLLNDQTPPMSLKKIFSLNWMSNGVLQQVSEFNKLILNLMLFVEERRAIEASRSCALFEEEPTFSTKSALSPSYRRLDWKYKLLAPKPFEPSERTGNSDARNIFYHLIGILRHVPRKQLYAYSGWYASEEDMTAAEAYLAGWISENPVFSRECLVHAGALIGQIRSNGPAACYHYFCLLIATSYIWTFTRLQEQGSKELEGRPPLQPPATLLRIDQRHDPSLRDRWVENASGTLVHVTGVGMLSSQGSAERLWKEFLQIMGSRVGWPTLREGMIRCTSELLKNSSPMKGMRYSNSEVSH
;
A
#
# COMPACT_ATOMS: atom_id res chain seq x y z
N MET A 1 3.92 22.83 15.38
CA MET A 1 4.00 21.35 15.37
C MET A 1 2.68 20.74 15.79
N ILE A 2 2.17 21.03 16.99
CA ILE A 2 0.88 20.49 17.49
C ILE A 2 -0.26 20.71 16.49
N LEU A 3 -0.43 21.94 15.99
CA LEU A 3 -1.46 22.24 14.99
C LEU A 3 -1.36 21.32 13.75
N ALA A 4 -0.16 21.12 13.20
CA ALA A 4 0.06 20.25 12.05
C ALA A 4 -0.24 18.77 12.36
N GLN A 5 0.10 18.29 13.57
CA GLN A 5 -0.24 16.94 14.03
C GLN A 5 -1.76 16.77 14.15
N CYS A 6 -2.44 17.72 14.79
CA CYS A 6 -3.89 17.72 14.93
C CYS A 6 -4.59 17.76 13.57
N THR A 7 -4.13 18.60 12.64
CA THR A 7 -4.68 18.65 11.28
C THR A 7 -4.41 17.35 10.53
N LEU A 8 -3.23 16.74 10.64
CA LEU A 8 -2.94 15.44 10.02
C LEU A 8 -3.90 14.35 10.53
N LEU A 9 -4.10 14.27 11.84
CA LEU A 9 -5.06 13.34 12.44
C LEU A 9 -6.50 13.64 12.02
N LEU A 10 -6.88 14.91 11.91
CA LEU A 10 -8.19 15.31 11.40
C LEU A 10 -8.38 14.85 9.95
N VAL A 11 -7.38 15.07 9.07
CA VAL A 11 -7.41 14.62 7.67
C VAL A 11 -7.55 13.10 7.61
N VAL A 12 -6.77 12.35 8.41
CA VAL A 12 -6.89 10.89 8.50
C VAL A 12 -8.30 10.47 8.94
N ASN A 13 -8.86 11.09 9.98
CA ASN A 13 -10.21 10.79 10.42
C ASN A 13 -11.24 11.10 9.31
N LEU A 14 -11.18 12.28 8.69
CA LEU A 14 -12.09 12.68 7.61
C LEU A 14 -12.04 11.71 6.43
N MET A 15 -10.86 11.24 6.02
CA MET A 15 -10.69 10.22 4.98
C MET A 15 -11.42 8.92 5.29
N PHE A 16 -11.52 8.55 6.58
CA PHE A 16 -12.05 7.26 7.02
C PHE A 16 -13.42 7.34 7.71
N THR A 17 -14.02 8.53 7.82
CA THR A 17 -15.36 8.69 8.40
C THR A 17 -16.49 8.13 7.53
N GLY A 18 -16.28 8.03 6.21
CA GLY A 18 -17.25 7.49 5.25
C GLY A 18 -18.36 8.46 4.82
N PHE A 19 -18.42 9.68 5.38
CA PHE A 19 -19.42 10.68 4.99
C PHE A 19 -19.00 11.45 3.73
N LYS A 20 -19.87 11.49 2.73
CA LYS A 20 -19.63 12.22 1.46
C LYS A 20 -19.52 13.72 1.66
N ASP A 21 -20.27 14.29 2.60
CA ASP A 21 -20.30 15.73 2.87
C ASP A 21 -18.94 16.24 3.39
N ASN A 22 -18.15 15.34 3.95
CA ASN A 22 -16.80 15.65 4.43
C ASN A 22 -15.75 15.71 3.32
N VAL A 23 -16.08 15.38 2.06
CA VAL A 23 -15.10 15.41 0.96
C VAL A 23 -14.60 16.81 0.68
N VAL A 24 -15.49 17.82 0.66
CA VAL A 24 -15.10 19.23 0.46
C VAL A 24 -14.24 19.72 1.62
N ASN A 25 -14.68 19.45 2.85
CA ASN A 25 -13.92 19.77 4.06
C ASN A 25 -12.55 19.10 4.05
N LEU A 26 -12.47 17.83 3.65
CA LEU A 26 -11.23 17.09 3.52
C LEU A 26 -10.27 17.77 2.54
N GLN A 27 -10.74 18.20 1.37
CA GLN A 27 -9.87 18.91 0.41
C GLN A 27 -9.33 20.22 0.99
N ALA A 28 -10.17 21.01 1.65
CA ALA A 28 -9.74 22.24 2.32
C ALA A 28 -8.70 21.96 3.42
N GLN A 29 -8.93 20.93 4.24
CA GLN A 29 -8.00 20.54 5.31
C GLN A 29 -6.68 19.98 4.75
N ARG A 30 -6.69 19.28 3.61
CA ARG A 30 -5.47 18.82 2.92
C ARG A 30 -4.63 20.00 2.42
N ALA A 31 -5.25 20.99 1.79
CA ALA A 31 -4.53 22.20 1.34
C ALA A 31 -3.93 22.99 2.51
N TRP A 32 -4.68 23.11 3.62
CA TRP A 32 -4.17 23.71 4.84
C TRP A 32 -3.00 22.92 5.43
N LEU A 33 -3.13 21.58 5.52
CA LEU A 33 -2.07 20.70 5.99
C LEU A 33 -0.82 20.82 5.13
N ALA A 34 -0.93 20.82 3.80
CA ALA A 34 0.19 21.01 2.89
C ALA A 34 0.96 22.31 3.17
N THR A 35 0.23 23.40 3.45
CA THR A 35 0.82 24.69 3.83
C THR A 35 1.57 24.60 5.16
N LEU A 36 0.99 23.98 6.18
CA LEU A 36 1.64 23.77 7.47
C LEU A 36 2.87 22.86 7.37
N MET A 37 2.80 21.84 6.51
CA MET A 37 3.83 20.82 6.37
C MET A 37 5.03 21.28 5.55
N ARG A 38 4.87 22.28 4.66
CA ARG A 38 5.94 22.82 3.82
C ARG A 38 7.19 23.20 4.61
N ARG A 39 7.04 23.79 5.81
CA ARG A 39 8.16 24.13 6.70
C ARG A 39 8.94 22.89 7.17
N PHE A 40 8.27 21.78 7.42
CA PHE A 40 8.92 20.55 7.91
C PHE A 40 9.55 19.74 6.76
N VAL A 41 9.02 19.86 5.54
CA VAL A 41 9.50 19.17 4.34
C VAL A 41 10.74 19.86 3.74
N ILE A 42 10.69 21.19 3.61
CA ILE A 42 11.76 22.03 3.03
C ILE A 42 12.77 22.48 4.09
N SER A 43 12.65 22.01 5.34
CA SER A 43 13.68 22.27 6.35
C SER A 43 14.95 21.45 6.05
N SER A 44 15.58 21.68 4.89
CA SER A 44 17.04 21.67 4.84
C SER A 44 17.49 22.89 5.64
N THR A 45 17.70 22.67 6.93
CA THR A 45 18.79 23.43 7.52
C THR A 45 20.03 22.93 6.80
N ASN A 46 20.43 23.62 5.71
CA ASN A 46 21.81 23.77 5.26
C ASN A 46 22.63 24.50 6.35
N LYS A 47 22.47 24.03 7.57
CA LYS A 47 23.25 24.29 8.76
C LYS A 47 23.43 22.89 9.35
N ASP A 48 24.59 22.31 9.05
CA ASP A 48 25.17 21.09 9.62
C ASP A 48 25.35 21.16 11.16
N THR A 49 24.38 21.70 11.87
CA THR A 49 24.59 22.36 13.15
C THR A 49 23.24 22.60 13.86
N LEU A 50 22.29 21.67 13.83
CA LEU A 50 21.25 21.62 14.89
C LEU A 50 21.46 20.40 15.77
N LEU A 51 21.69 19.21 15.21
CA LEU A 51 22.25 18.12 16.03
C LEU A 51 23.66 18.46 16.55
N SER A 52 24.45 19.23 15.78
CA SER A 52 25.82 19.61 16.16
C SER A 52 25.94 20.97 16.88
N MET A 53 25.03 21.96 16.68
CA MET A 53 24.98 23.14 17.57
C MET A 53 24.05 22.96 18.76
N GLU A 54 22.91 22.26 18.68
CA GLU A 54 22.09 22.04 19.89
C GLU A 54 22.83 21.13 20.89
N MET A 55 23.65 20.18 20.43
CA MET A 55 24.57 19.46 21.33
C MET A 55 25.69 20.34 21.90
N LYS A 56 26.04 21.46 21.25
CA LYS A 56 27.15 22.34 21.69
C LYS A 56 26.68 23.61 22.42
N SER A 57 25.43 24.04 22.27
CA SER A 57 24.91 25.31 22.78
C SER A 57 23.70 25.15 23.73
N VAL A 58 23.17 23.95 23.89
CA VAL A 58 22.13 23.65 24.89
C VAL A 58 22.82 23.05 26.11
N GLN A 59 22.39 23.48 27.30
CA GLN A 59 22.80 22.88 28.56
C GLN A 59 22.73 21.34 28.43
N PRO A 60 23.72 20.57 28.95
CA PRO A 60 23.79 19.11 28.77
C PRO A 60 22.52 18.34 29.15
N ASN A 61 21.67 18.95 29.99
CA ASN A 61 20.41 18.41 30.50
C ASN A 61 19.18 18.57 29.58
N ASP A 62 19.25 19.37 28.49
CA ASP A 62 18.08 19.60 27.61
C ASP A 62 18.25 19.03 26.18
N GLN A 63 19.36 18.33 25.91
CA GLN A 63 19.67 17.77 24.59
C GLN A 63 18.64 16.74 24.12
N TRP A 64 18.19 15.84 25.01
CA TRP A 64 17.21 14.81 24.66
C TRP A 64 15.86 15.43 24.29
N ARG A 65 15.39 16.44 25.02
CA ARG A 65 14.13 17.14 24.74
C ARG A 65 14.16 17.88 23.40
N SER A 66 15.27 18.56 23.10
CA SER A 66 15.47 19.20 21.80
C SER A 66 15.48 18.15 20.68
N TRP A 67 16.20 17.04 20.86
CA TRP A 67 16.23 15.94 19.90
C TRP A 67 14.83 15.36 19.64
N ILE A 68 14.03 15.09 20.69
CA ILE A 68 12.64 14.60 20.56
C ILE A 68 11.83 15.56 19.70
N ARG A 69 11.93 16.87 19.94
CA ARG A 69 11.18 17.88 19.17
C ARG A 69 11.59 17.87 17.70
N SER A 70 12.89 17.80 17.41
CA SER A 70 13.42 17.73 16.05
C SER A 70 13.02 16.43 15.33
N GLU A 71 13.17 15.29 15.98
CA GLU A 71 12.79 13.97 15.46
C GLU A 71 11.27 13.85 15.25
N SER A 72 10.46 14.40 16.15
CA SER A 72 9.00 14.49 15.98
C SER A 72 8.62 15.29 14.74
N GLY A 73 9.32 16.41 14.48
CA GLY A 73 9.15 17.19 13.26
C GLY A 73 9.51 16.42 12.00
N ARG A 74 10.64 15.70 12.03
CA ARG A 74 11.06 14.81 10.93
C ARG A 74 10.03 13.73 10.63
N ARG A 75 9.63 12.96 11.64
CA ARG A 75 8.63 11.88 11.48
C ARG A 75 7.29 12.43 10.99
N LEU A 76 6.87 13.60 11.47
CA LEU A 76 5.65 14.26 10.99
C LEU A 76 5.72 14.62 9.49
N ALA A 77 6.86 15.15 9.02
CA ALA A 77 7.08 15.43 7.59
C ALA A 77 6.86 14.18 6.74
N TYR A 78 7.43 13.06 7.16
CA TYR A 78 7.34 11.81 6.40
C TYR A 78 6.01 11.08 6.54
N CYS A 79 5.31 11.20 7.68
CA CYS A 79 3.92 10.72 7.79
C CYS A 79 3.00 11.45 6.80
N PHE A 80 3.23 12.74 6.55
CA PHE A 80 2.46 13.51 5.58
C PHE A 80 2.65 13.03 4.13
N ALA A 81 3.83 12.48 3.78
CA ALA A 81 4.09 11.88 2.47
C ALA A 81 3.09 10.78 2.10
N GLY A 82 2.57 10.04 3.09
CA GLY A 82 1.57 9.00 2.87
C GLY A 82 0.14 9.52 2.68
N VAL A 83 -0.12 10.80 2.96
CA VAL A 83 -1.47 11.41 2.91
C VAL A 83 -1.66 12.27 1.67
N ASP A 84 -0.63 13.02 1.28
CA ASP A 84 -0.70 13.93 0.14
C ASP A 84 0.27 13.52 -0.98
N PRO A 85 -0.23 13.02 -2.12
CA PRO A 85 0.60 12.65 -3.25
C PRO A 85 1.13 13.87 -4.00
N SER A 86 0.79 15.10 -3.60
CA SER A 86 1.25 16.33 -4.25
C SER A 86 2.74 16.61 -4.06
N PHE A 87 3.38 16.02 -3.05
CA PHE A 87 4.81 16.18 -2.79
C PHE A 87 5.61 15.06 -3.45
N THR A 88 6.69 15.43 -4.14
CA THR A 88 7.69 14.54 -4.76
C THR A 88 8.80 14.19 -3.78
N ALA A 89 9.58 13.15 -4.10
CA ALA A 89 10.82 12.85 -3.40
C ALA A 89 11.78 14.05 -3.38
N THR A 90 11.77 14.88 -4.43
CA THR A 90 12.64 16.06 -4.56
C THR A 90 12.26 17.21 -3.63
N ASP A 91 11.01 17.26 -3.16
CA ASP A 91 10.57 18.28 -2.21
C ASP A 91 11.10 18.02 -0.79
N TYR A 92 11.38 16.75 -0.47
CA TYR A 92 11.85 16.33 0.86
C TYR A 92 13.37 16.54 1.01
N GLU A 93 13.72 17.75 1.40
CA GLU A 93 15.10 18.11 1.74
C GLU A 93 15.49 17.73 3.17
N GLN A 94 14.49 17.59 4.05
CA GLN A 94 14.64 17.15 5.43
C GLN A 94 15.34 15.78 5.52
N MET A 95 16.27 15.59 6.46
CA MET A 95 16.90 14.29 6.70
C MET A 95 15.89 13.24 7.13
N LEU A 96 16.14 11.98 6.73
CA LEU A 96 15.36 10.84 7.18
C LEU A 96 15.30 10.77 8.73
N PRO A 97 14.19 10.25 9.27
CA PRO A 97 14.05 9.93 10.68
C PRO A 97 15.18 9.03 11.18
N SER A 98 15.50 9.19 12.46
CA SER A 98 16.49 8.37 13.14
C SER A 98 15.98 6.92 13.28
N HIS A 99 16.88 5.98 13.63
CA HIS A 99 16.52 4.57 13.75
C HIS A 99 15.39 4.35 14.78
N ASP A 100 14.52 3.36 14.54
CA ASP A 100 13.32 3.14 15.36
C ASP A 100 13.65 2.75 16.81
N THR A 101 14.78 2.07 17.03
CA THR A 101 15.28 1.75 18.38
C THR A 101 15.64 3.01 19.18
N LEU A 102 16.22 4.02 18.52
CA LEU A 102 16.54 5.30 19.15
C LEU A 102 15.27 6.11 19.45
N TRP A 103 14.26 6.03 18.58
CA TRP A 103 12.95 6.65 18.81
C TRP A 103 12.16 5.99 19.94
N GLN A 104 12.33 4.68 20.14
CA GLN A 104 11.66 3.92 21.20
C GLN A 104 12.32 4.05 22.58
N SER A 105 13.47 4.73 22.68
CA SER A 105 14.15 4.96 23.95
C SER A 105 13.25 5.66 24.95
N ARG A 106 13.13 5.10 26.16
CA ARG A 106 12.21 5.60 27.20
C ARG A 106 12.88 6.56 28.17
N SER A 107 14.20 6.67 28.11
CA SER A 107 14.99 7.52 28.99
C SER A 107 16.13 8.21 28.24
N GLU A 108 16.59 9.33 28.78
CA GLU A 108 17.74 10.06 28.26
C GLU A 108 19.04 9.21 28.28
N GLY A 109 19.25 8.41 29.32
CA GLY A 109 20.45 7.57 29.44
C GLY A 109 20.51 6.47 28.38
N GLU A 110 19.37 5.83 28.11
CA GLU A 110 19.23 4.85 27.02
C GLU A 110 19.47 5.52 25.65
N TRP A 111 18.86 6.68 25.42
CA TRP A 111 19.04 7.46 24.20
C TRP A 111 20.50 7.85 23.97
N LYS A 112 21.21 8.34 25.00
CA LYS A 112 22.64 8.68 24.91
C LYS A 112 23.48 7.46 24.52
N SER A 113 23.24 6.33 25.18
CA SER A 113 23.98 5.07 24.93
C SER A 113 23.79 4.58 23.49
N LEU A 114 22.55 4.58 23.00
CA LEU A 114 22.22 4.15 21.64
C LEU A 114 22.67 5.17 20.57
N SER A 115 22.60 6.47 20.87
CA SER A 115 23.03 7.55 19.97
C SER A 115 24.51 7.42 19.62
N HIS A 116 25.37 7.16 20.62
CA HIS A 116 26.79 6.92 20.39
C HIS A 116 27.05 5.68 19.53
N LEU A 117 26.30 4.60 19.73
CA LEU A 117 26.45 3.36 18.95
C LEU A 117 26.02 3.52 17.48
N LEU A 118 24.97 4.32 17.22
CA LEU A 118 24.33 4.42 15.91
C LEU A 118 24.86 5.59 15.05
N ASN A 119 25.38 6.67 15.65
CA ASN A 119 25.89 7.83 14.92
C ASN A 119 27.09 7.50 14.02
N ASP A 120 27.86 6.45 14.34
CA ASP A 120 29.01 6.03 13.52
C ASP A 120 28.59 5.24 12.26
N GLN A 121 27.32 4.83 12.15
CA GLN A 121 26.92 3.82 11.16
C GLN A 121 26.15 4.37 9.96
N THR A 122 25.50 5.54 10.06
CA THR A 122 24.59 6.01 8.98
C THR A 122 24.81 7.47 8.60
N PRO A 123 25.15 7.78 7.34
CA PRO A 123 25.26 9.15 6.90
C PRO A 123 23.87 9.80 6.80
N PRO A 124 23.75 11.10 7.11
CA PRO A 124 22.49 11.83 7.01
C PRO A 124 22.01 11.91 5.55
N MET A 125 20.93 11.19 5.25
CA MET A 125 20.31 11.14 3.92
C MET A 125 18.89 11.69 3.95
N SER A 126 18.51 12.43 2.91
CA SER A 126 17.14 12.88 2.64
C SER A 126 16.57 12.12 1.45
N LEU A 127 15.25 12.11 1.26
CA LEU A 127 14.65 11.48 0.07
C LEU A 127 15.15 12.13 -1.22
N LYS A 128 15.31 13.47 -1.26
CA LYS A 128 15.90 14.17 -2.41
C LYS A 128 17.27 13.61 -2.78
N LYS A 129 18.14 13.39 -1.79
CA LYS A 129 19.46 12.79 -2.01
C LYS A 129 19.36 11.32 -2.43
N ILE A 130 18.51 10.53 -1.80
CA ILE A 130 18.36 9.10 -2.12
C ILE A 130 17.84 8.89 -3.54
N PHE A 131 16.87 9.69 -3.98
CA PHE A 131 16.29 9.55 -5.32
C PHE A 131 17.13 10.22 -6.43
N SER A 132 18.02 11.16 -6.09
CA SER A 132 18.97 11.76 -7.05
C SER A 132 20.26 10.97 -7.19
N LEU A 133 20.75 10.37 -6.10
CA LEU A 133 21.90 9.47 -6.14
C LEU A 133 21.47 8.10 -6.67
N ASN A 134 22.38 7.42 -7.35
CA ASN A 134 22.23 5.99 -7.58
C ASN A 134 22.52 5.25 -6.26
N TRP A 135 21.60 5.38 -5.29
CA TRP A 135 21.68 4.97 -3.88
C TRP A 135 21.87 3.45 -3.64
N MET A 136 22.20 2.69 -4.69
CA MET A 136 22.21 1.23 -4.77
C MET A 136 23.50 0.55 -4.28
N SER A 137 24.30 1.15 -3.41
CA SER A 137 25.32 0.36 -2.74
C SER A 137 24.63 -0.54 -1.71
N ASN A 138 24.67 -1.85 -1.92
CA ASN A 138 23.92 -2.89 -1.18
C ASN A 138 24.08 -2.85 0.36
N GLY A 139 24.98 -2.03 0.92
CA GLY A 139 25.16 -1.84 2.36
C GLY A 139 24.24 -0.80 3.01
N VAL A 140 23.83 0.26 2.27
CA VAL A 140 23.09 1.40 2.88
C VAL A 140 21.72 0.97 3.39
N LEU A 141 21.01 0.13 2.63
CA LEU A 141 19.64 -0.28 2.94
C LEU A 141 19.48 -1.23 4.12
N GLN A 142 20.53 -2.00 4.43
CA GLN A 142 20.50 -2.88 5.59
C GLN A 142 20.47 -2.07 6.90
N GLN A 143 21.01 -0.85 6.87
CA GLN A 143 21.11 0.05 8.02
C GLN A 143 19.89 0.98 8.16
N VAL A 144 19.00 1.03 7.16
CA VAL A 144 17.79 1.85 7.20
C VAL A 144 16.74 1.21 8.11
N SER A 145 16.10 2.02 8.95
CA SER A 145 15.03 1.57 9.85
C SER A 145 13.77 1.11 9.11
N GLU A 146 12.91 0.35 9.79
CA GLU A 146 11.66 -0.16 9.24
C GLU A 146 10.69 0.96 8.84
N PHE A 147 10.59 2.01 9.67
CA PHE A 147 9.83 3.21 9.31
C PHE A 147 10.34 3.86 8.02
N ASN A 148 11.66 4.03 7.88
CA ASN A 148 12.23 4.65 6.70
C ASN A 148 12.04 3.77 5.45
N LYS A 149 12.10 2.45 5.57
CA LYS A 149 11.77 1.52 4.45
C LYS A 149 10.31 1.61 4.03
N LEU A 150 9.37 1.82 4.96
CA LEU A 150 7.97 2.11 4.62
C LEU A 150 7.85 3.41 3.81
N ILE A 151 8.50 4.48 4.26
CA ILE A 151 8.50 5.78 3.55
C ILE A 151 9.11 5.65 2.15
N LEU A 152 10.23 4.93 2.01
CA LEU A 152 10.86 4.68 0.73
C LEU A 152 9.95 3.89 -0.22
N ASN A 153 9.26 2.86 0.28
CA ASN A 153 8.28 2.11 -0.52
C ASN A 153 7.14 3.00 -1.03
N LEU A 154 6.54 3.80 -0.14
CA LEU A 154 5.47 4.73 -0.49
C LEU A 154 5.93 5.77 -1.51
N MET A 155 7.09 6.39 -1.28
CA MET A 155 7.62 7.42 -2.18
C MET A 155 8.01 6.86 -3.54
N LEU A 156 8.61 5.67 -3.58
CA LEU A 156 8.95 5.00 -4.83
C LEU A 156 7.70 4.76 -5.68
N PHE A 157 6.59 4.36 -5.04
CA PHE A 157 5.32 4.21 -5.72
C PHE A 157 4.76 5.53 -6.23
N VAL A 158 4.79 6.61 -5.42
CA VAL A 158 4.35 7.94 -5.86
C VAL A 158 5.13 8.42 -7.08
N GLU A 159 6.45 8.29 -7.06
CA GLU A 159 7.32 8.67 -8.19
C GLU A 159 7.07 7.81 -9.44
N GLU A 160 6.90 6.49 -9.28
CA GLU A 160 6.56 5.59 -10.40
C GLU A 160 5.21 5.98 -11.02
N ARG A 161 4.19 6.23 -10.20
CA ARG A 161 2.86 6.64 -10.68
C ARG A 161 2.89 7.95 -11.46
N ARG A 162 3.66 8.92 -10.97
CA ARG A 162 3.85 10.22 -11.63
C ARG A 162 4.59 10.11 -12.94
N ALA A 163 5.67 9.32 -12.99
CA ALA A 163 6.39 9.10 -14.23
C ALA A 163 5.51 8.46 -15.32
N ILE A 164 4.64 7.50 -14.93
CA ILE A 164 3.66 6.89 -15.82
C ILE A 164 2.63 7.92 -16.31
N GLU A 165 2.09 8.74 -15.41
CA GLU A 165 1.11 9.77 -15.75
C GLU A 165 1.70 10.85 -16.67
N ALA A 166 2.92 11.33 -16.39
CA ALA A 166 3.64 12.27 -17.26
C ALA A 166 3.88 11.68 -18.65
N SER A 167 4.29 10.42 -18.75
CA SER A 167 4.52 9.72 -20.03
C SER A 167 3.24 9.63 -20.86
N ARG A 168 2.09 9.36 -20.21
CA ARG A 168 0.78 9.32 -20.88
C ARG A 168 0.35 10.68 -21.38
N SER A 169 0.58 11.74 -20.60
CA SER A 169 0.26 13.10 -21.01
C SER A 169 1.10 13.54 -22.23
N CYS A 170 2.39 13.20 -22.28
CA CYS A 170 3.23 13.50 -23.45
C CYS A 170 2.79 12.76 -24.71
N ALA A 171 2.37 11.50 -24.60
CA ALA A 171 1.91 10.71 -25.74
C ALA A 171 0.62 11.24 -26.40
N LEU A 172 -0.15 12.08 -25.70
CA LEU A 172 -1.35 12.72 -26.26
C LEU A 172 -1.04 13.96 -27.12
N PHE A 173 0.18 14.51 -27.03
CA PHE A 173 0.61 15.67 -27.82
C PHE A 173 1.39 15.30 -29.10
N GLU A 174 1.72 14.02 -29.28
CA GLU A 174 2.24 13.51 -30.55
C GLU A 174 1.05 13.13 -31.45
N GLU A 175 0.70 14.01 -32.38
CA GLU A 175 -0.32 13.77 -33.41
C GLU A 175 0.14 12.65 -34.35
N GLU A 176 -0.28 11.40 -34.09
CA GLU A 176 -0.48 10.31 -35.06
C GLU A 176 -1.18 9.14 -34.32
N PRO A 177 -2.50 8.92 -34.50
CA PRO A 177 -3.25 7.93 -33.72
C PRO A 177 -3.12 6.55 -34.37
N THR A 178 -1.97 5.91 -34.21
CA THR A 178 -1.91 4.45 -34.37
C THR A 178 -2.32 3.80 -33.06
N PHE A 179 -3.40 3.02 -33.14
CA PHE A 179 -4.08 2.32 -32.05
C PHE A 179 -3.14 1.33 -31.34
N SER A 180 -2.26 1.81 -30.45
CA SER A 180 -1.50 0.94 -29.54
C SER A 180 -1.07 1.69 -28.27
N THR A 181 -2.05 2.05 -27.46
CA THR A 181 -1.84 2.42 -26.05
C THR A 181 -1.38 1.23 -25.18
N LYS A 182 -1.05 0.08 -25.78
CA LYS A 182 -0.82 -1.21 -25.12
C LYS A 182 0.62 -1.43 -24.62
N SER A 183 1.61 -0.69 -25.11
CA SER A 183 3.03 -1.03 -24.86
C SER A 183 3.81 -0.08 -23.93
N ALA A 184 3.31 1.11 -23.59
CA ALA A 184 4.10 2.11 -22.85
C ALA A 184 4.30 1.78 -21.35
N LEU A 185 3.47 0.89 -20.77
CA LEU A 185 3.53 0.54 -19.35
C LEU A 185 4.55 -0.57 -19.02
N SER A 186 4.85 -1.46 -19.97
CA SER A 186 5.67 -2.66 -19.74
C SER A 186 7.16 -2.39 -19.45
N PRO A 187 7.84 -1.42 -20.09
CA PRO A 187 9.27 -1.18 -19.85
C PRO A 187 9.58 -0.42 -18.55
N SER A 188 8.65 0.39 -18.04
CA SER A 188 8.88 1.24 -16.85
C SER A 188 8.81 0.45 -15.55
N TYR A 189 7.83 -0.46 -15.39
CA TYR A 189 7.71 -1.32 -14.21
C TYR A 189 8.98 -2.18 -14.01
N ARG A 190 9.48 -2.81 -15.09
CA ARG A 190 10.68 -3.68 -15.03
C ARG A 190 11.93 -2.96 -14.53
N ARG A 191 12.09 -1.66 -14.85
CA ARG A 191 13.28 -0.89 -14.46
C ARG A 191 13.34 -0.61 -12.96
N LEU A 192 12.19 -0.59 -12.27
CA LEU A 192 12.10 -0.30 -10.85
C LEU A 192 11.87 -1.56 -9.99
N ASP A 193 11.58 -2.71 -10.60
CA ASP A 193 11.30 -3.96 -9.87
C ASP A 193 12.40 -4.35 -8.89
N TRP A 194 13.66 -4.20 -9.28
CA TRP A 194 14.78 -4.51 -8.39
C TRP A 194 14.82 -3.58 -7.15
N LYS A 195 14.36 -2.31 -7.26
CA LYS A 195 14.24 -1.39 -6.11
C LYS A 195 13.21 -1.90 -5.11
N TYR A 196 12.06 -2.34 -5.61
CA TYR A 196 11.02 -2.92 -4.76
C TYR A 196 11.49 -4.24 -4.12
N LYS A 197 12.18 -5.10 -4.87
CA LYS A 197 12.77 -6.33 -4.32
C LYS A 197 13.77 -6.04 -3.20
N LEU A 198 14.55 -4.98 -3.32
CA LEU A 198 15.51 -4.56 -2.30
C LEU A 198 14.82 -4.02 -1.03
N LEU A 199 13.62 -3.46 -1.18
CA LEU A 199 12.76 -3.03 -0.07
C LEU A 199 11.81 -4.12 0.43
N ALA A 200 11.94 -5.36 -0.05
CA ALA A 200 11.10 -6.47 0.37
C ALA A 200 11.25 -6.72 1.89
N PRO A 201 10.14 -6.98 2.60
CA PRO A 201 10.18 -7.47 3.95
C PRO A 201 11.04 -8.72 4.07
N LYS A 202 11.81 -8.83 5.16
CA LYS A 202 12.46 -10.11 5.48
C LYS A 202 11.39 -11.15 5.81
N PRO A 203 11.63 -12.44 5.52
CA PRO A 203 10.75 -13.51 5.96
C PRO A 203 10.49 -13.41 7.47
N PHE A 204 9.20 -13.51 7.82
CA PHE A 204 8.62 -13.27 9.13
C PHE A 204 9.44 -13.90 10.29
N GLU A 205 9.95 -13.07 11.22
CA GLU A 205 10.47 -13.47 12.55
C GLU A 205 9.44 -13.01 13.62
N PRO A 206 8.80 -13.92 14.39
CA PRO A 206 7.71 -13.56 15.30
C PRO A 206 8.11 -12.63 16.45
N SER A 207 9.41 -12.57 16.78
CA SER A 207 9.97 -11.89 17.94
C SER A 207 10.15 -10.38 17.79
N GLU A 208 10.07 -9.83 16.57
CA GLU A 208 10.38 -8.41 16.28
C GLU A 208 9.16 -7.58 15.83
N ARG A 209 7.96 -7.92 16.30
CA ARG A 209 6.74 -7.18 15.92
C ARG A 209 6.73 -5.77 16.53
N THR A 210 7.11 -4.78 15.72
CA THR A 210 6.80 -3.37 15.96
C THR A 210 5.70 -2.91 15.00
N GLY A 211 4.85 -1.96 15.41
CA GLY A 211 3.75 -1.48 14.55
C GLY A 211 4.19 -0.91 13.19
N ASN A 212 5.45 -0.43 13.09
CA ASN A 212 6.01 0.05 11.82
C ASN A 212 6.32 -1.10 10.85
N SER A 213 6.78 -2.24 11.36
CA SER A 213 7.04 -3.45 10.56
C SER A 213 5.74 -3.99 9.95
N ASP A 214 4.65 -4.00 10.73
CA ASP A 214 3.33 -4.43 10.25
C ASP A 214 2.81 -3.52 9.13
N ALA A 215 2.88 -2.20 9.32
CA ALA A 215 2.47 -1.24 8.29
C ALA A 215 3.33 -1.37 7.02
N ARG A 216 4.66 -1.51 7.16
CA ARG A 216 5.59 -1.72 6.03
C ARG A 216 5.17 -2.93 5.19
N ASN A 217 4.92 -4.06 5.84
CA ASN A 217 4.57 -5.30 5.16
C ASN A 217 3.26 -5.16 4.38
N ILE A 218 2.25 -4.57 5.02
CA ILE A 218 0.94 -4.32 4.38
C ILE A 218 1.11 -3.41 3.15
N PHE A 219 1.78 -2.27 3.30
CA PHE A 219 1.96 -1.36 2.17
C PHE A 219 2.84 -1.94 1.07
N TYR A 220 3.84 -2.76 1.40
CA TYR A 220 4.65 -3.47 0.41
C TYR A 220 3.79 -4.37 -0.48
N HIS A 221 2.94 -5.22 0.11
CA HIS A 221 2.07 -6.10 -0.68
C HIS A 221 0.96 -5.32 -1.40
N LEU A 222 0.40 -4.28 -0.77
CA LEU A 222 -0.58 -3.42 -1.43
C LEU A 222 0.00 -2.76 -2.69
N ILE A 223 1.19 -2.19 -2.57
CA ILE A 223 1.91 -1.59 -3.71
C ILE A 223 2.19 -2.65 -4.77
N GLY A 224 2.63 -3.85 -4.38
CA GLY A 224 2.82 -4.97 -5.32
C GLY A 224 1.59 -5.27 -6.19
N ILE A 225 0.37 -5.09 -5.68
CA ILE A 225 -0.85 -5.20 -6.48
C ILE A 225 -1.08 -3.93 -7.31
N LEU A 226 -1.05 -2.76 -6.68
CA LEU A 226 -1.44 -1.48 -7.30
C LEU A 226 -0.45 -0.97 -8.37
N ARG A 227 0.79 -1.46 -8.37
CA ARG A 227 1.75 -1.22 -9.44
C ARG A 227 1.23 -1.78 -10.76
N HIS A 228 0.72 -3.00 -10.74
CA HIS A 228 0.37 -3.72 -11.95
C HIS A 228 -1.11 -3.54 -12.33
N VAL A 229 -1.99 -3.45 -11.34
CA VAL A 229 -3.44 -3.47 -11.56
C VAL A 229 -4.07 -2.18 -11.06
N PRO A 230 -4.63 -1.34 -11.94
CA PRO A 230 -5.26 -0.11 -11.53
C PRO A 230 -6.50 -0.38 -10.67
N ARG A 231 -6.55 0.25 -9.49
CA ARG A 231 -7.71 0.17 -8.56
C ARG A 231 -9.04 0.48 -9.25
N LYS A 232 -9.06 1.46 -10.16
CA LYS A 232 -10.27 1.84 -10.91
C LYS A 232 -10.84 0.66 -11.71
N GLN A 233 -9.99 -0.17 -12.30
CA GLN A 233 -10.42 -1.32 -13.10
C GLN A 233 -10.99 -2.43 -12.21
N LEU A 234 -10.36 -2.70 -11.06
CA LEU A 234 -10.91 -3.65 -10.08
C LEU A 234 -12.28 -3.24 -9.57
N TYR A 235 -12.44 -1.94 -9.26
CA TYR A 235 -13.72 -1.40 -8.78
C TYR A 235 -14.78 -1.38 -9.88
N ALA A 236 -14.42 -0.96 -11.08
CA ALA A 236 -15.31 -0.96 -12.23
C ALA A 236 -15.83 -2.37 -12.53
N TYR A 237 -14.94 -3.37 -12.59
CA TYR A 237 -15.31 -4.76 -12.82
C TYR A 237 -16.20 -5.35 -11.70
N SER A 238 -16.02 -4.91 -10.45
CA SER A 238 -16.92 -5.29 -9.36
C SER A 238 -18.30 -4.62 -9.40
N GLY A 239 -18.54 -3.70 -10.34
CA GLY A 239 -19.78 -2.93 -10.43
C GLY A 239 -19.87 -1.75 -9.46
N TRP A 240 -18.74 -1.31 -8.88
CA TRP A 240 -18.71 -0.20 -7.93
C TRP A 240 -18.73 1.15 -8.65
N TYR A 241 -19.86 1.88 -8.59
CA TYR A 241 -20.06 3.14 -9.32
C TYR A 241 -19.74 3.02 -10.82
N ALA A 242 -20.07 1.88 -11.42
CA ALA A 242 -19.76 1.56 -12.81
C ALA A 242 -21.05 1.36 -13.61
N SER A 243 -21.06 1.78 -14.87
CA SER A 243 -22.07 1.34 -15.83
C SER A 243 -21.78 -0.08 -16.34
N GLU A 244 -22.73 -0.70 -17.02
CA GLU A 244 -22.51 -1.99 -17.70
C GLU A 244 -21.39 -1.88 -18.76
N GLU A 245 -21.27 -0.73 -19.41
CA GLU A 245 -20.20 -0.43 -20.36
C GLU A 245 -18.84 -0.38 -19.66
N ASP A 246 -18.76 0.31 -18.51
CA ASP A 246 -17.54 0.37 -17.68
C ASP A 246 -17.14 -1.02 -17.18
N MET A 247 -18.11 -1.84 -16.78
CA MET A 247 -17.90 -3.22 -16.33
C MET A 247 -17.32 -4.09 -17.46
N THR A 248 -17.93 -4.02 -18.64
CA THR A 248 -17.49 -4.78 -19.82
C THR A 248 -16.10 -4.34 -20.29
N ALA A 249 -15.84 -3.03 -20.30
CA ALA A 249 -14.52 -2.49 -20.64
C ALA A 249 -13.46 -2.91 -19.61
N ALA A 250 -13.79 -2.90 -18.32
CA ALA A 250 -12.91 -3.35 -17.26
C ALA A 250 -12.64 -4.86 -17.34
N GLU A 251 -13.66 -5.67 -17.65
CA GLU A 251 -13.51 -7.12 -17.89
C GLU A 251 -12.54 -7.40 -19.03
N ALA A 252 -12.75 -6.78 -20.20
CA ALA A 252 -11.88 -6.93 -21.36
C ALA A 252 -10.44 -6.51 -21.07
N TYR A 253 -10.25 -5.38 -20.35
CA TYR A 253 -8.94 -4.91 -19.93
C TYR A 253 -8.25 -5.90 -18.99
N LEU A 254 -8.94 -6.36 -17.94
CA LEU A 254 -8.37 -7.24 -16.92
C LEU A 254 -8.06 -8.63 -17.50
N ALA A 255 -8.95 -9.19 -18.32
CA ALA A 255 -8.74 -10.47 -19.00
C ALA A 255 -7.55 -10.42 -19.97
N GLY A 256 -7.46 -9.34 -20.77
CA GLY A 256 -6.31 -9.09 -21.63
C GLY A 256 -5.01 -8.95 -20.84
N TRP A 257 -5.02 -8.16 -19.76
CA TRP A 257 -3.82 -7.96 -18.95
C TRP A 257 -3.33 -9.24 -18.26
N ILE A 258 -4.24 -10.05 -17.69
CA ILE A 258 -3.89 -11.32 -17.03
C ILE A 258 -3.29 -12.32 -18.02
N SER A 259 -3.82 -12.39 -19.24
CA SER A 259 -3.33 -13.30 -20.29
C SER A 259 -1.99 -12.85 -20.87
N GLU A 260 -1.79 -11.54 -21.07
CA GLU A 260 -0.54 -10.96 -21.55
C GLU A 260 0.58 -11.01 -20.48
N ASN A 261 0.24 -10.98 -19.19
CA ASN A 261 1.19 -10.88 -18.08
C ASN A 261 0.99 -11.99 -17.03
N PRO A 262 1.14 -13.28 -17.39
CA PRO A 262 0.81 -14.40 -16.50
C PRO A 262 1.71 -14.49 -15.26
N VAL A 263 2.96 -14.01 -15.35
CA VAL A 263 3.90 -14.00 -14.21
C VAL A 263 3.48 -12.93 -13.20
N PHE A 264 3.27 -11.69 -13.66
CA PHE A 264 2.87 -10.58 -12.78
C PHE A 264 1.48 -10.78 -12.18
N SER A 265 0.54 -11.37 -12.91
CA SER A 265 -0.79 -11.67 -12.36
C SER A 265 -0.71 -12.68 -11.21
N ARG A 266 0.12 -13.73 -11.36
CA ARG A 266 0.39 -14.67 -10.27
C ARG A 266 1.11 -13.99 -9.10
N GLU A 267 2.10 -13.14 -9.36
CA GLU A 267 2.77 -12.39 -8.29
C GLU A 267 1.80 -11.49 -7.50
N CYS A 268 0.90 -10.77 -8.17
CA CYS A 268 -0.16 -10.00 -7.52
C CYS A 268 -1.07 -10.89 -6.65
N LEU A 269 -1.34 -12.13 -7.06
CA LEU A 269 -2.13 -13.08 -6.27
C LEU A 269 -1.43 -13.45 -4.96
N VAL A 270 -0.11 -13.67 -5.01
CA VAL A 270 0.70 -13.93 -3.80
C VAL A 270 0.69 -12.70 -2.88
N HIS A 271 0.83 -11.49 -3.42
CA HIS A 271 0.71 -10.27 -2.62
C HIS A 271 -0.68 -10.14 -1.97
N ALA A 272 -1.75 -10.44 -2.71
CA ALA A 272 -3.11 -10.40 -2.18
C ALA A 272 -3.34 -11.45 -1.08
N GLY A 273 -2.85 -12.67 -1.27
CA GLY A 273 -2.86 -13.71 -0.23
C GLY A 273 -2.11 -13.26 1.03
N ALA A 274 -0.90 -12.75 0.87
CA ALA A 274 -0.08 -12.27 1.99
C ALA A 274 -0.76 -11.13 2.76
N LEU A 275 -1.45 -10.21 2.08
CA LEU A 275 -2.26 -9.17 2.73
C LEU A 275 -3.38 -9.76 3.59
N ILE A 276 -4.15 -10.70 3.05
CA ILE A 276 -5.23 -11.37 3.79
C ILE A 276 -4.66 -12.06 5.02
N GLY A 277 -3.56 -12.81 4.86
CA GLY A 277 -2.85 -13.48 5.95
C GLY A 277 -2.40 -12.52 7.05
N GLN A 278 -1.72 -11.45 6.67
CA GLN A 278 -1.25 -10.41 7.60
C GLN A 278 -2.40 -9.75 8.33
N ILE A 279 -3.40 -9.24 7.59
CA ILE A 279 -4.56 -8.57 8.17
C ILE A 279 -5.33 -9.52 9.10
N ARG A 280 -5.44 -10.81 8.78
CA ARG A 280 -6.06 -11.82 9.65
C ARG A 280 -5.25 -12.04 10.94
N SER A 281 -3.93 -12.13 10.84
CA SER A 281 -3.04 -12.40 11.98
C SER A 281 -2.68 -11.18 12.85
N ASN A 282 -2.93 -9.96 12.35
CA ASN A 282 -2.62 -8.71 13.04
C ASN A 282 -3.64 -8.39 14.14
N GLY A 283 -3.21 -7.61 15.14
CA GLY A 283 -4.01 -7.23 16.32
C GLY A 283 -5.14 -6.24 16.02
N PRO A 284 -5.30 -5.14 16.80
CA PRO A 284 -6.38 -4.19 16.57
C PRO A 284 -6.34 -3.60 15.15
N ALA A 285 -7.52 -3.48 14.52
CA ALA A 285 -7.61 -3.07 13.13
C ALA A 285 -7.27 -1.58 12.95
N ALA A 286 -6.23 -1.30 12.15
CA ALA A 286 -5.98 0.04 11.64
C ALA A 286 -6.97 0.36 10.49
N CYS A 287 -7.27 1.64 10.26
CA CYS A 287 -8.22 2.08 9.24
C CYS A 287 -7.88 1.57 7.83
N TYR A 288 -6.59 1.57 7.47
CA TYR A 288 -6.13 1.16 6.15
C TYR A 288 -6.26 -0.35 5.90
N HIS A 289 -6.35 -1.19 6.96
CA HIS A 289 -6.52 -2.63 6.80
C HIS A 289 -7.77 -2.96 5.98
N TYR A 290 -8.86 -2.22 6.16
CA TYR A 290 -10.12 -2.49 5.48
C TYR A 290 -10.04 -2.25 3.96
N PHE A 291 -9.37 -1.18 3.54
CA PHE A 291 -9.13 -0.92 2.12
C PHE A 291 -8.13 -1.90 1.50
N CYS A 292 -7.07 -2.26 2.25
CA CYS A 292 -6.10 -3.25 1.78
C CYS A 292 -6.76 -4.61 1.60
N LEU A 293 -7.62 -5.02 2.54
CA LEU A 293 -8.39 -6.25 2.46
C LEU A 293 -9.33 -6.22 1.26
N LEU A 294 -10.05 -5.12 1.05
CA LEU A 294 -10.95 -4.97 -0.10
C LEU A 294 -10.19 -5.11 -1.43
N ILE A 295 -9.06 -4.42 -1.60
CA ILE A 295 -8.25 -4.49 -2.82
C ILE A 295 -7.71 -5.91 -3.05
N ALA A 296 -7.21 -6.57 -2.00
CA ALA A 296 -6.72 -7.94 -2.07
C ALA A 296 -7.83 -8.92 -2.46
N THR A 297 -8.99 -8.85 -1.80
CA THR A 297 -10.16 -9.67 -2.07
C THR A 297 -10.68 -9.43 -3.49
N SER A 298 -10.85 -8.17 -3.91
CA SER A 298 -11.25 -7.83 -5.28
C SER A 298 -10.30 -8.40 -6.31
N TYR A 299 -8.98 -8.33 -6.08
CA TYR A 299 -8.01 -8.89 -7.01
C TYR A 299 -8.10 -10.41 -7.12
N ILE A 300 -8.14 -11.14 -5.99
CA ILE A 300 -8.29 -12.61 -6.01
C ILE A 300 -9.61 -13.00 -6.68
N TRP A 301 -10.70 -12.31 -6.37
CA TRP A 301 -12.01 -12.54 -6.98
C TRP A 301 -12.00 -12.35 -8.50
N THR A 302 -11.39 -11.25 -8.98
CA THR A 302 -11.21 -11.00 -10.42
C THR A 302 -10.40 -12.10 -11.07
N PHE A 303 -9.26 -12.46 -10.47
CA PHE A 303 -8.38 -13.49 -11.01
C PHE A 303 -9.08 -14.85 -11.12
N THR A 304 -9.81 -15.27 -10.08
CA THR A 304 -10.51 -16.57 -10.10
C THR A 304 -11.64 -16.59 -11.11
N ARG A 305 -12.46 -15.54 -11.20
CA ARG A 305 -13.57 -15.48 -12.16
C ARG A 305 -13.10 -15.50 -13.62
N LEU A 306 -12.08 -14.72 -13.94
CA LEU A 306 -11.55 -14.66 -15.31
C LEU A 306 -10.86 -15.98 -15.70
N GLN A 307 -10.23 -16.69 -14.75
CA GLN A 307 -9.71 -18.03 -15.00
C GLN A 307 -10.80 -19.09 -15.18
N GLU A 308 -11.88 -19.01 -14.40
CA GLU A 308 -13.04 -19.92 -14.54
C GLU A 308 -13.72 -19.75 -15.90
N GLN A 309 -13.90 -18.50 -16.37
CA GLN A 309 -14.47 -18.22 -17.70
C GLN A 309 -13.59 -18.77 -18.82
N GLY A 310 -12.27 -18.52 -18.80
CA GLY A 310 -11.36 -19.05 -19.81
C GLY A 310 -11.18 -20.57 -19.77
N SER A 311 -11.42 -21.21 -18.62
CA SER A 311 -11.35 -22.68 -18.50
C SER A 311 -12.59 -23.39 -19.03
N LYS A 312 -13.77 -22.74 -18.99
CA LYS A 312 -15.02 -23.27 -19.58
C LYS A 312 -14.98 -23.34 -21.10
N GLU A 313 -14.14 -22.54 -21.75
CA GLU A 313 -13.91 -22.61 -23.20
C GLU A 313 -12.94 -23.73 -23.61
N LEU A 314 -12.22 -24.32 -22.64
CA LEU A 314 -11.20 -25.37 -22.82
C LEU A 314 -11.60 -26.68 -22.11
N GLU A 315 -12.87 -27.07 -22.20
CA GLU A 315 -13.36 -28.40 -21.79
C GLU A 315 -12.73 -29.51 -22.65
N GLY A 316 -11.51 -29.90 -22.29
CA GLY A 316 -10.76 -30.98 -22.93
C GLY A 316 -9.41 -31.28 -22.28
N ARG A 317 -9.04 -30.59 -21.19
CA ARG A 317 -7.74 -30.81 -20.53
C ARG A 317 -7.82 -32.04 -19.61
N PRO A 318 -6.89 -33.00 -19.74
CA PRO A 318 -6.88 -34.17 -18.85
C PRO A 318 -6.71 -33.75 -17.38
N PRO A 319 -7.24 -34.54 -16.43
CA PRO A 319 -7.10 -34.27 -15.01
C PRO A 319 -5.63 -34.10 -14.62
N LEU A 320 -5.34 -33.13 -13.74
CA LEU A 320 -3.99 -32.88 -13.23
C LEU A 320 -3.38 -34.22 -12.74
N GLN A 321 -2.29 -34.65 -13.36
CA GLN A 321 -1.53 -35.80 -12.89
C GLN A 321 -0.86 -35.45 -11.55
N PRO A 322 -1.09 -36.23 -10.47
CA PRO A 322 -0.43 -36.03 -9.19
C PRO A 322 1.08 -36.36 -9.27
N PRO A 323 1.91 -35.79 -8.37
CA PRO A 323 1.51 -35.05 -7.17
C PRO A 323 1.43 -33.52 -7.39
N ALA A 324 0.24 -32.96 -7.20
CA ALA A 324 0.07 -31.51 -7.20
C ALA A 324 0.52 -30.92 -5.84
N THR A 325 1.39 -29.92 -5.86
CA THR A 325 1.89 -29.28 -4.64
C THR A 325 0.93 -28.17 -4.18
N LEU A 326 0.63 -28.09 -2.88
CA LEU A 326 -0.27 -27.08 -2.34
C LEU A 326 0.51 -25.81 -1.95
N LEU A 327 0.14 -24.66 -2.53
CA LEU A 327 0.66 -23.35 -2.16
C LEU A 327 -0.40 -22.56 -1.38
N ARG A 328 -0.14 -22.32 -0.08
CA ARG A 328 -0.97 -21.46 0.77
C ARG A 328 -0.46 -20.02 0.72
N ILE A 329 -1.10 -19.19 -0.10
CA ILE A 329 -0.64 -17.82 -0.38
C ILE A 329 -0.86 -16.86 0.78
N ASP A 330 -1.76 -17.19 1.71
CA ASP A 330 -2.07 -16.40 2.90
C ASP A 330 -1.34 -16.84 4.17
N GLN A 331 -0.44 -17.82 4.04
CA GLN A 331 0.39 -18.33 5.13
C GLN A 331 1.87 -18.29 4.74
N ARG A 332 2.75 -18.58 5.71
CA ARG A 332 4.16 -18.83 5.41
C ARG A 332 4.29 -19.99 4.43
N HIS A 333 5.05 -19.78 3.38
CA HIS A 333 5.37 -20.78 2.38
C HIS A 333 6.84 -20.64 1.98
N ASP A 334 7.41 -21.71 1.44
CA ASP A 334 8.77 -21.71 0.92
C ASP A 334 8.87 -20.76 -0.29
N PRO A 335 9.81 -19.80 -0.29
CA PRO A 335 10.09 -18.96 -1.47
C PRO A 335 10.27 -19.75 -2.76
N SER A 336 10.89 -20.94 -2.70
CA SER A 336 11.09 -21.79 -3.87
C SER A 336 9.77 -22.30 -4.48
N LEU A 337 8.75 -22.54 -3.63
CA LEU A 337 7.42 -22.97 -4.08
C LEU A 337 6.65 -21.80 -4.70
N ARG A 338 6.77 -20.61 -4.10
CA ARG A 338 6.21 -19.37 -4.65
C ARG A 338 6.77 -19.12 -6.04
N ASP A 339 8.09 -19.08 -6.17
CA ASP A 339 8.75 -18.68 -7.42
C ASP A 339 8.43 -19.69 -8.54
N ARG A 340 8.44 -21.00 -8.24
CA ARG A 340 7.99 -22.04 -9.17
C ARG A 340 6.56 -21.82 -9.65
N TRP A 341 5.63 -21.49 -8.75
CA TRP A 341 4.23 -21.26 -9.14
C TRP A 341 4.07 -19.98 -9.96
N VAL A 342 4.77 -18.91 -9.60
CA VAL A 342 4.78 -17.63 -10.32
C VAL A 342 5.36 -17.78 -11.72
N GLU A 343 6.34 -18.67 -11.92
CA GLU A 343 6.96 -18.91 -13.23
C GLU A 343 6.16 -19.93 -14.06
N ASN A 344 5.87 -21.13 -13.53
CA ASN A 344 5.43 -22.27 -14.33
C ASN A 344 4.19 -22.99 -13.75
N ALA A 345 3.00 -22.38 -13.84
CA ALA A 345 1.74 -22.69 -13.15
C ALA A 345 1.29 -24.17 -13.09
N SER A 346 1.93 -25.06 -13.84
CA SER A 346 1.71 -26.50 -13.80
C SER A 346 1.91 -27.12 -12.42
N GLY A 347 0.99 -27.99 -12.01
CA GLY A 347 1.16 -28.88 -10.86
C GLY A 347 1.11 -28.21 -9.48
N THR A 348 0.73 -26.94 -9.37
CA THR A 348 0.58 -26.27 -8.06
C THR A 348 -0.84 -25.78 -7.85
N LEU A 349 -1.40 -26.15 -6.71
CA LEU A 349 -2.75 -25.86 -6.27
C LEU A 349 -2.71 -24.69 -5.29
N VAL A 350 -3.42 -23.60 -5.60
CA VAL A 350 -3.46 -22.38 -4.77
C VAL A 350 -4.60 -22.45 -3.76
N HIS A 351 -4.26 -22.17 -2.50
CA HIS A 351 -5.18 -22.22 -1.37
C HIS A 351 -5.14 -20.93 -0.55
N VAL A 352 -6.31 -20.51 -0.07
CA VAL A 352 -6.49 -19.42 0.90
C VAL A 352 -7.28 -19.93 2.10
N THR A 353 -6.81 -19.72 3.33
CA THR A 353 -7.51 -20.11 4.56
C THR A 353 -8.91 -19.48 4.61
N GLY A 354 -9.92 -20.24 5.02
CA GLY A 354 -11.32 -19.81 5.05
C GLY A 354 -12.05 -19.89 3.71
N VAL A 355 -11.31 -19.87 2.58
CA VAL A 355 -11.86 -19.98 1.22
C VAL A 355 -11.70 -21.40 0.67
N GLY A 356 -10.52 -22.01 0.88
CA GLY A 356 -10.12 -23.29 0.31
C GLY A 356 -9.37 -23.12 -1.01
N MET A 357 -9.56 -24.09 -1.91
CA MET A 357 -8.91 -24.13 -3.23
C MET A 357 -9.47 -23.08 -4.18
N LEU A 358 -8.62 -22.21 -4.74
CA LEU A 358 -9.07 -21.16 -5.66
C LEU A 358 -9.62 -21.71 -6.98
N SER A 359 -9.12 -22.86 -7.43
CA SER A 359 -9.59 -23.57 -8.63
C SER A 359 -10.89 -24.35 -8.43
N SER A 360 -11.44 -24.39 -7.21
CA SER A 360 -12.67 -25.12 -6.92
C SER A 360 -13.91 -24.26 -7.17
N GLN A 361 -14.99 -24.90 -7.60
CA GLN A 361 -16.26 -24.22 -7.86
C GLN A 361 -16.74 -23.44 -6.63
N GLY A 362 -17.25 -22.22 -6.85
CA GLY A 362 -17.75 -21.36 -5.77
C GLY A 362 -16.65 -20.80 -4.86
N SER A 363 -15.39 -20.80 -5.29
CA SER A 363 -14.29 -20.14 -4.57
C SER A 363 -14.54 -18.62 -4.45
N ALA A 364 -15.08 -18.00 -5.50
CA ALA A 364 -15.40 -16.58 -5.55
C ALA A 364 -16.43 -16.16 -4.48
N GLU A 365 -17.48 -16.94 -4.24
CA GLU A 365 -18.47 -16.66 -3.19
C GLU A 365 -17.90 -16.86 -1.79
N ARG A 366 -17.15 -17.95 -1.58
CA ARG A 366 -16.47 -18.22 -0.31
C ARG A 366 -15.46 -17.13 0.05
N LEU A 367 -14.79 -16.56 -0.95
CA LEU A 367 -13.84 -15.47 -0.76
C LEU A 367 -14.51 -14.21 -0.18
N TRP A 368 -15.68 -13.83 -0.68
CA TRP A 368 -16.42 -12.70 -0.11
C TRP A 368 -17.03 -13.01 1.26
N LYS A 369 -17.44 -14.26 1.52
CA LYS A 369 -17.86 -14.69 2.86
C LYS A 369 -16.70 -14.58 3.85
N GLU A 370 -15.49 -15.01 3.46
CA GLU A 370 -14.28 -14.86 4.27
C GLU A 370 -13.93 -13.37 4.49
N PHE A 371 -14.09 -12.51 3.47
CA PHE A 371 -13.96 -11.06 3.65
C PHE A 371 -14.89 -10.54 4.74
N LEU A 372 -16.18 -10.88 4.67
CA LEU A 372 -17.17 -10.47 5.68
C LEU A 372 -16.85 -11.03 7.07
N GLN A 373 -16.36 -12.26 7.16
CA GLN A 373 -15.96 -12.88 8.42
C GLN A 373 -14.75 -12.17 9.04
N ILE A 374 -13.71 -11.88 8.26
CA ILE A 374 -12.55 -11.12 8.72
C ILE A 374 -13.00 -9.74 9.20
N MET A 375 -13.83 -9.04 8.43
CA MET A 375 -14.37 -7.72 8.80
C MET A 375 -15.18 -7.77 10.10
N GLY A 376 -16.09 -8.74 10.23
CA GLY A 376 -16.98 -8.90 11.40
C GLY A 376 -16.24 -9.22 12.69
N SER A 377 -15.08 -9.87 12.61
CA SER A 377 -14.24 -10.16 13.78
C SER A 377 -13.49 -8.94 14.36
N ARG A 378 -13.44 -7.81 13.64
CA ARG A 378 -12.69 -6.62 14.04
C ARG A 378 -13.56 -5.60 14.76
N VAL A 379 -13.01 -4.88 15.73
CA VAL A 379 -13.75 -3.88 16.53
C VAL A 379 -13.43 -2.42 16.13
N GLY A 380 -12.28 -2.15 15.49
CA GLY A 380 -11.84 -0.79 15.17
C GLY A 380 -12.63 -0.13 14.04
N TRP A 381 -12.80 1.20 14.09
CA TRP A 381 -13.46 2.01 13.04
C TRP A 381 -14.86 1.51 12.63
N PRO A 382 -15.82 1.45 13.58
CA PRO A 382 -17.11 0.78 13.39
C PRO A 382 -17.91 1.36 12.22
N THR A 383 -17.95 2.69 12.04
CA THR A 383 -18.68 3.35 10.94
C THR A 383 -18.16 2.92 9.57
N LEU A 384 -16.84 2.93 9.39
CA LEU A 384 -16.19 2.50 8.14
C LEU A 384 -16.43 1.01 7.89
N ARG A 385 -16.21 0.20 8.92
CA ARG A 385 -16.38 -1.26 8.89
C ARG A 385 -17.80 -1.63 8.48
N GLU A 386 -18.80 -1.05 9.13
CA GLU A 386 -20.21 -1.32 8.86
C GLU A 386 -20.61 -0.89 7.46
N GLY A 387 -20.17 0.30 7.02
CA GLY A 387 -20.38 0.76 5.65
C GLY A 387 -19.83 -0.22 4.60
N MET A 388 -18.61 -0.72 4.80
CA MET A 388 -18.01 -1.71 3.91
C MET A 388 -18.72 -3.08 3.94
N ILE A 389 -19.11 -3.57 5.12
CA ILE A 389 -19.87 -4.82 5.27
C ILE A 389 -21.21 -4.71 4.55
N ARG A 390 -21.95 -3.62 4.74
CA ARG A 390 -23.23 -3.38 4.08
C ARG A 390 -23.08 -3.36 2.57
N CYS A 391 -22.15 -2.54 2.07
CA CYS A 391 -21.87 -2.45 0.64
C CYS A 391 -21.51 -3.81 0.05
N THR A 392 -20.53 -4.52 0.59
CA THR A 392 -20.14 -5.84 0.06
C THR A 392 -21.26 -6.88 0.17
N SER A 393 -22.10 -6.82 1.19
CA SER A 393 -23.30 -7.66 1.29
C SER A 393 -24.34 -7.36 0.21
N GLU A 394 -24.52 -6.09 -0.16
CA GLU A 394 -25.37 -5.68 -1.28
C GLU A 394 -24.78 -6.16 -2.63
N LEU A 395 -23.46 -6.12 -2.79
CA LEU A 395 -22.75 -6.66 -3.97
C LEU A 395 -22.99 -8.17 -4.14
N LEU A 396 -23.03 -8.91 -3.03
CA LEU A 396 -23.30 -10.36 -3.05
C LEU A 396 -24.76 -10.70 -3.29
N LYS A 397 -25.68 -9.80 -2.93
CA LYS A 397 -27.13 -10.03 -3.02
C LYS A 397 -27.72 -9.65 -4.38
N ASN A 398 -27.11 -8.74 -5.15
CA ASN A 398 -27.68 -8.22 -6.40
C ASN A 398 -26.67 -8.19 -7.56
N SER A 399 -27.04 -8.84 -8.66
CA SER A 399 -26.39 -8.81 -9.99
C SER A 399 -26.52 -7.46 -10.73
N SER A 400 -26.36 -6.33 -10.05
CA SER A 400 -26.45 -5.00 -10.69
C SER A 400 -25.48 -4.01 -10.05
N PRO A 401 -24.89 -3.10 -10.83
CA PRO A 401 -23.89 -2.15 -10.34
C PRO A 401 -24.44 -1.27 -9.22
N MET A 402 -23.61 -1.02 -8.21
CA MET A 402 -23.94 -0.12 -7.12
C MET A 402 -24.10 1.30 -7.65
N LYS A 403 -25.35 1.69 -7.90
CA LYS A 403 -25.72 3.10 -8.03
C LYS A 403 -25.71 3.71 -6.64
N GLY A 404 -24.93 4.76 -6.46
CA GLY A 404 -24.78 5.43 -5.17
C GLY A 404 -26.13 5.70 -4.51
N MET A 405 -26.19 5.42 -3.21
CA MET A 405 -27.33 5.64 -2.33
C MET A 405 -27.93 7.04 -2.58
N ARG A 406 -29.11 7.10 -3.21
CA ARG A 406 -29.96 8.30 -3.17
C ARG A 406 -30.55 8.34 -1.77
N TYR A 407 -30.03 9.20 -0.91
CA TYR A 407 -30.78 9.58 0.28
C TYR A 407 -32.01 10.35 -0.21
N SER A 408 -33.18 9.77 0.03
CA SER A 408 -34.45 10.48 -0.05
C SER A 408 -34.39 11.62 0.96
N ASN A 409 -34.44 12.86 0.48
CA ASN A 409 -34.86 13.98 1.31
C ASN A 409 -36.31 13.71 1.71
N SER A 410 -36.51 13.14 2.89
CA SER A 410 -37.82 13.07 3.54
C SER A 410 -37.72 13.82 4.87
N GLU A 411 -38.50 14.91 4.92
CA GLU A 411 -39.12 15.49 6.12
C GLU A 411 -38.27 16.46 6.96
N VAL A 412 -38.21 17.71 6.48
CA VAL A 412 -38.36 18.87 7.37
C VAL A 412 -39.86 19.20 7.38
N SER A 413 -40.55 18.70 8.41
CA SER A 413 -41.89 19.10 8.80
C SER A 413 -41.96 19.10 10.33
N HIS A 414 -41.58 20.23 10.93
CA HIS A 414 -42.21 20.91 12.07
C HIS A 414 -41.23 21.85 12.77
#